data_AF-A0A2V1BX87-F1
#
_entry.id   AF-A0A2V1BX87-F1
#
_cell.length_a   1.000
_cell.length_b   1.000
_cell.length_c   1.000
_cell.angle_alpha   90.00
_cell.angle_beta   90.00
_cell.angle_gamma   90.00
#
_symmetry.space_group_name_H-M   'P 1'
#
loop_
_entity.id
_entity.type
_entity.pdbx_description
1 polymer ?
#
loop_
_entity_poly.entity_id
_entity_poly.type
_entity_poly.pdbx_seq_one_letter_code
_entity_poly.pdbx_strand_id
1 'polypeptide(L)'
;MASREWDAYKSLGITTRDSGSATCLGTNRYGKRCRWDIDHDSFQQIRAVLDRMEQRLPNDAVSSLDQLARLCLSCEFHPGQRGQVISG
;
A
#
# COMPACT_ATOMS: atom_id res chain seq x y z
N MET A 1 -15.15 -18.93 1.50
CA MET A 1 -14.01 -18.16 0.96
C MET A 1 -14.55 -17.33 -0.19
N ALA A 2 -14.50 -16.00 -0.09
CA ALA A 2 -14.99 -15.14 -1.18
C ALA A 2 -14.19 -15.41 -2.46
N SER A 3 -14.87 -15.38 -3.62
CA SER A 3 -14.21 -15.44 -4.92
C SER A 3 -13.28 -14.24 -5.04
N ARG A 4 -12.00 -14.49 -5.31
CA ARG A 4 -10.99 -13.44 -5.52
C ARG A 4 -10.77 -13.31 -7.02
N GLU A 5 -10.88 -12.10 -7.54
CA GLU A 5 -10.66 -11.82 -8.96
C GLU A 5 -9.17 -11.90 -9.32
N TRP A 6 -8.31 -11.54 -8.37
CA TRP A 6 -6.84 -11.57 -8.48
C TRP A 6 -6.17 -11.49 -7.10
N ASP A 7 -4.85 -11.63 -7.05
CA ASP A 7 -4.06 -11.55 -5.82
C ASP A 7 -3.34 -10.19 -5.72
N ALA A 8 -3.95 -9.25 -5.01
CA ALA A 8 -3.44 -7.88 -4.88
C ALA A 8 -2.17 -7.83 -4.02
N TYR A 9 -2.10 -8.67 -2.98
CA TYR A 9 -0.92 -8.77 -2.10
C TYR A 9 0.31 -9.19 -2.89
N LYS A 10 0.19 -10.27 -3.67
CA LYS A 10 1.28 -10.79 -4.50
C LYS A 10 1.65 -9.84 -5.63
N SER A 11 0.66 -9.23 -6.28
CA SER A 11 0.89 -8.36 -7.44
C SER A 11 1.55 -7.04 -7.06
N LEU A 12 1.17 -6.45 -5.93
CA LEU A 12 1.68 -5.14 -5.50
C LEU A 12 2.93 -5.25 -4.61
N GLY A 13 3.17 -6.41 -3.98
CA GLY A 13 4.40 -6.67 -3.23
C GLY A 13 4.61 -5.73 -2.02
N ILE A 14 3.53 -5.16 -1.51
CA ILE A 14 3.57 -4.21 -0.37
C ILE A 14 3.76 -4.98 0.94
N THR A 15 2.99 -6.04 1.11
CA THR A 15 3.00 -6.96 2.25
C THR A 15 2.47 -8.32 1.82
N THR A 16 2.59 -9.33 2.69
CA THR A 16 1.96 -10.64 2.50
C THR A 16 0.73 -10.77 3.38
N ARG A 17 -0.19 -11.67 3.01
CA ARG A 17 -1.45 -11.87 3.77
C ARG A 17 -1.21 -12.39 5.19
N ASP A 18 -0.10 -13.12 5.37
CA ASP A 18 0.34 -13.68 6.64
C ASP A 18 1.24 -12.72 7.44
N SER A 19 1.61 -11.58 6.85
CA SER A 19 2.42 -10.58 7.55
C SER A 19 1.59 -9.85 8.61
N GLY A 20 2.22 -9.59 9.76
CA GLY A 20 1.70 -8.72 10.81
C GLY A 20 2.09 -7.25 10.64
N SER A 21 2.94 -6.91 9.67
CA SER A 21 3.43 -5.55 9.44
C SER A 21 3.72 -5.26 7.96
N ALA A 22 3.95 -3.97 7.67
CA ALA A 22 4.48 -3.50 6.41
C ALA A 22 5.49 -2.38 6.68
N THR A 23 6.37 -2.13 5.72
CA THR A 23 7.35 -1.04 5.81
C THR A 23 7.07 0.03 4.78
N CYS A 24 7.37 1.27 5.15
CA CYS A 24 7.23 2.46 4.32
C CYS A 24 7.89 2.25 2.95
N LEU A 25 7.14 2.61 1.90
CA LEU A 25 7.56 2.48 0.50
C LEU A 25 8.37 3.67 -0.02
N GLY A 26 8.43 4.76 0.75
CA GLY A 26 9.11 5.95 0.26
C GLY A 26 10.61 5.75 0.17
N THR A 27 11.26 6.64 -0.54
CA THR A 27 12.68 6.57 -0.85
C THR A 27 13.44 7.63 -0.06
N ASN A 28 14.51 7.25 0.60
CA ASN A 28 15.36 8.19 1.31
C ASN A 28 16.24 9.00 0.33
N ARG A 29 16.98 9.99 0.86
CA ARG A 29 17.87 10.84 0.05
C ARG A 29 18.97 10.10 -0.72
N TYR A 30 19.21 8.83 -0.40
CA TYR A 30 20.20 7.97 -1.06
C TYR A 30 19.60 7.02 -2.10
N GLY A 31 18.32 7.19 -2.46
CA GLY A 31 17.65 6.29 -3.40
C GLY A 31 17.27 4.93 -2.81
N LYS A 32 17.38 4.75 -1.49
CA LYS A 32 17.04 3.48 -0.81
C LYS A 32 15.66 3.55 -0.16
N ARG A 33 14.95 2.44 -0.12
CA ARG A 33 13.64 2.32 0.54
C ARG A 33 13.73 2.65 2.04
N CYS A 34 12.76 3.40 2.54
CA CYS A 34 12.66 3.88 3.92
C CYS A 34 12.76 2.76 4.95
N ARG A 35 12.10 1.62 4.69
CA ARG A 35 12.06 0.42 5.54
C ARG A 35 11.57 0.65 6.98
N TRP A 36 11.10 1.85 7.31
CA TRP A 36 10.45 2.12 8.60
C TRP A 36 9.14 1.37 8.70
N ASP A 37 8.87 0.83 9.89
CA ASP A 37 7.62 0.13 10.15
C ASP A 37 6.44 1.11 10.05
N ILE A 38 5.40 0.67 9.35
CA ILE A 38 4.12 1.36 9.30
C ILE A 38 3.36 1.03 10.60
N ASP A 39 2.73 2.05 11.18
CA ASP A 39 1.92 1.88 12.39
C ASP A 39 0.78 0.87 12.16
N HIS A 40 0.32 0.26 13.26
CA HIS A 40 -0.66 -0.82 13.19
C HIS A 40 -1.97 -0.39 12.51
N ASP A 41 -2.45 0.82 12.78
CA ASP A 41 -3.72 1.32 12.25
C ASP A 41 -3.64 1.55 10.74
N SER A 42 -2.57 2.18 10.27
CA SER A 42 -2.27 2.33 8.84
C SER A 42 -2.11 0.97 8.17
N PHE A 43 -1.46 0.01 8.83
CA PHE A 43 -1.31 -1.35 8.31
C PHE A 43 -2.66 -2.08 8.16
N GLN A 44 -3.56 -1.97 9.14
CA GLN A 44 -4.93 -2.52 9.02
C GLN A 44 -5.69 -1.87 7.86
N GLN A 45 -5.53 -0.56 7.65
CA GLN A 45 -6.12 0.13 6.52
C GLN A 45 -5.56 -0.35 5.17
N ILE A 46 -4.23 -0.58 5.08
CA ILE A 46 -3.59 -1.17 3.89
C ILE A 46 -4.21 -2.52 3.57
N ARG A 47 -4.35 -3.41 4.57
CA ARG A 47 -4.99 -4.73 4.39
C ARG A 47 -6.43 -4.58 3.90
N ALA A 48 -7.21 -3.71 4.53
CA ALA A 48 -8.60 -3.47 4.13
C ALA A 48 -8.75 -2.90 2.72
N VAL A 49 -7.76 -2.14 2.21
CA VAL A 49 -7.73 -1.68 0.81
C VAL A 49 -7.36 -2.84 -0.12
N LEU A 50 -6.31 -3.60 0.21
CA LEU A 50 -5.90 -4.77 -0.58
C LEU A 50 -7.04 -5.79 -0.70
N ASP A 51 -7.72 -6.12 0.39
CA ASP A 51 -8.85 -7.04 0.39
C ASP A 51 -10.02 -6.52 -0.46
N ARG A 52 -10.26 -5.21 -0.47
CA ARG A 52 -11.25 -4.57 -1.36
C ARG A 52 -10.83 -4.61 -2.83
N MET A 53 -9.55 -4.48 -3.13
CA MET A 53 -9.02 -4.55 -4.49
C MET A 53 -9.21 -5.96 -5.09
N GLU A 54 -9.09 -7.01 -4.29
CA GLU A 54 -9.28 -8.40 -4.76
C GLU A 54 -10.74 -8.78 -5.05
N GLN A 55 -11.69 -7.99 -4.53
CA GLN A 55 -13.13 -8.13 -4.79
C GLN A 55 -13.57 -7.41 -6.08
N ARG A 56 -12.65 -6.70 -6.74
CA ARG A 56 -12.91 -5.92 -7.96
C ARG A 56 -11.98 -6.39 -9.07
N LEU A 57 -12.38 -6.12 -10.31
CA LEU A 57 -11.50 -6.30 -11.45
C LEU A 57 -10.27 -5.40 -11.31
N PRO A 58 -9.08 -5.83 -11.77
CA PRO A 58 -7.84 -5.05 -11.65
C PRO A 58 -7.97 -3.61 -12.14
N ASN A 59 -8.68 -3.39 -13.25
CA ASN A 59 -8.90 -2.05 -13.82
C ASN A 59 -9.71 -1.14 -12.88
N ASP A 60 -10.73 -1.67 -12.22
CA ASP A 60 -11.54 -0.89 -11.27
C ASP A 60 -10.78 -0.63 -9.96
N ALA A 61 -9.90 -1.55 -9.60
CA ALA A 61 -9.05 -1.45 -8.41
C ALA A 61 -7.95 -0.39 -8.53
N VAL A 62 -7.57 0.05 -9.75
CA VAL A 62 -6.58 1.13 -9.99
C VAL A 62 -6.92 2.40 -9.20
N SER A 63 -8.21 2.73 -9.09
CA SER A 63 -8.70 3.86 -8.29
C SER A 63 -8.28 3.81 -6.81
N SER A 64 -8.01 2.62 -6.27
CA SER A 64 -7.59 2.42 -4.88
C SER A 64 -6.08 2.57 -4.68
N LEU A 65 -5.29 2.65 -5.75
CA LEU A 65 -3.83 2.80 -5.68
C LEU A 65 -3.40 4.13 -5.07
N ASP A 66 -4.14 5.23 -5.31
CA ASP A 66 -3.86 6.53 -4.68
C ASP A 66 -3.98 6.43 -3.16
N GLN A 67 -5.08 5.86 -2.68
CA GLN A 67 -5.30 5.63 -1.25
C GLN A 67 -4.21 4.72 -0.67
N LEU A 68 -3.87 3.64 -1.37
CA LEU A 68 -2.86 2.68 -0.93
C LEU A 68 -1.47 3.33 -0.83
N ALA A 69 -1.10 4.15 -1.81
CA ALA A 69 0.18 4.86 -1.83
C ALA A 69 0.27 5.87 -0.68
N ARG A 70 -0.80 6.60 -0.36
CA ARG A 70 -0.83 7.52 0.80
C ARG A 70 -0.62 6.79 2.13
N LEU A 71 -1.19 5.60 2.30
CA LEU A 71 -1.02 4.77 3.48
C LEU A 71 0.39 4.18 3.57
N CYS A 72 0.94 3.73 2.44
CA CYS A 72 2.29 3.18 2.38
C CYS A 72 3.41 4.22 2.58
N LEU A 73 3.05 5.51 2.52
CA LEU A 73 3.93 6.67 2.74
C LEU A 73 3.54 7.41 4.04
N SER A 74 2.91 6.75 5.01
CA SER A 74 2.48 7.36 6.28
C SER A 74 3.64 7.78 7.19
N CYS A 75 4.86 7.37 6.89
CA CYS A 75 6.06 7.73 7.65
C CYS A 75 6.30 9.25 7.66
N GLU A 76 6.55 9.81 8.84
CA GLU A 76 6.80 11.25 9.06
C GLU A 76 7.98 11.82 8.26
N PHE A 77 8.85 10.95 7.75
CA PHE A 77 10.06 11.33 7.02
C PHE A 77 9.78 11.60 5.54
N HIS A 78 8.63 11.20 5.00
CA HIS A 78 8.33 11.26 3.57
C HIS A 78 7.05 12.03 3.19
N PRO A 79 6.72 13.17 3.84
CA PRO A 79 5.49 13.92 3.54
C PRO A 79 5.50 14.50 2.11
N GLY A 80 6.68 14.87 1.59
CA GLY A 80 6.83 15.36 0.22
C GLY A 80 6.49 14.32 -0.84
N GLN A 81 6.84 13.05 -0.61
CA GLN A 81 6.49 11.96 -1.54
C GLN A 81 5.01 11.61 -1.46
N ARG A 82 4.41 11.69 -0.28
CA ARG A 82 2.96 11.52 -0.10
C ARG A 82 2.16 12.57 -0.89
N GLY A 83 2.67 13.80 -1.01
CA GLY A 83 2.06 14.85 -1.84
C GLY A 83 2.30 14.70 -3.35
N GLN A 84 3.31 13.93 -3.76
CA GLN A 84 3.61 13.61 -5.17
C GLN A 84 2.82 12.41 -5.70
N VAL A 85 2.11 11.68 -4.82
CA VAL A 85 1.05 10.76 -5.23
C VAL A 85 -0.09 11.61 -5.79
N ILE A 86 0.05 12.02 -7.03
CA ILE A 86 -0.99 12.69 -7.81
C ILE A 86 -1.53 11.62 -8.74
N SER A 87 -2.84 11.42 -8.68
CA SER A 87 -3.59 10.55 -9.54
C SER A 87 -3.27 10.90 -11.00
N GLY A 88 -2.57 10.00 -11.69
CA GLY A 88 -2.47 10.05 -13.15
C GLY A 88 -3.81 9.72 -13.79
#